data_AF-A0A9P0PM94-F1
#
_entry.id   AF-A0A9P0PM94-F1
#
_cell.length_a   1.000
_cell.length_b   1.000
_cell.length_c   1.000
_cell.angle_alpha   90.00
_cell.angle_beta   90.00
_cell.angle_gamma   90.00
#
_symmetry.space_group_name_H-M   'P 1'
#
loop_
_entity.id
_entity.type
_entity.pdbx_description
1 polymer ?
#
loop_
_entity_poly.entity_id
_entity_poly.type
_entity_poly.pdbx_seq_one_letter_code
_entity_poly.pdbx_strand_id
1 'polypeptide(L)'
;MLNAFRTRNNCEIEAKFIQNRIHTVEKNISELCNVFAQYSRKAARVRDKGDEIAKTALTYAETETVNQSLSNALESFAESLSALGDYGDARAQTIDAKVVSELSKYEQICKNVKEEVKEIYAIRDRELTRRRQLDRIRERNPRQRQQIIQAETDLVKATAEVSKSIHNLEEKTTRFEKQKLHDIKKILLDFISVEIGYHAKALEIFTKAYNDVNSINEERDLEDFHHIRGQLQS
;
A
#
# COMPACT_ATOMS: atom_id res chain seq x y z
N MET A 1 -43.22 -16.37 -14.74
CA MET A 1 -42.20 -16.12 -15.78
C MET A 1 -41.59 -14.72 -15.68
N LEU A 2 -42.37 -13.65 -15.49
CA LEU A 2 -41.87 -12.27 -15.33
C LEU A 2 -40.90 -12.07 -14.14
N ASN A 3 -41.16 -12.68 -12.98
CA ASN A 3 -40.25 -12.58 -11.82
C ASN A 3 -38.90 -13.26 -12.07
N ALA A 4 -38.88 -14.45 -12.68
CA ALA A 4 -37.62 -15.14 -13.03
C ALA A 4 -36.79 -14.39 -14.07
N PHE A 5 -37.45 -13.65 -15.00
CA PHE A 5 -36.78 -12.81 -15.99
C PHE A 5 -36.21 -11.52 -15.37
N ARG A 6 -36.93 -10.92 -14.41
CA ARG A 6 -36.45 -9.78 -13.61
C ARG A 6 -35.24 -10.13 -12.73
N THR A 7 -35.28 -11.27 -12.04
CA THR A 7 -34.15 -11.75 -11.22
C THR A 7 -32.90 -12.04 -12.07
N ARG A 8 -33.10 -12.51 -13.32
CA ARG A 8 -32.02 -12.82 -14.28
C ARG A 8 -31.28 -11.57 -14.78
N ASN A 9 -32.00 -10.51 -15.14
CA ASN A 9 -31.40 -9.24 -15.54
C ASN A 9 -30.65 -8.56 -14.39
N ASN A 10 -31.20 -8.63 -13.17
CA ASN A 10 -30.56 -8.04 -12.00
C ASN A 10 -29.21 -8.71 -11.68
N CYS A 11 -29.13 -10.04 -11.75
CA CYS A 11 -27.88 -10.77 -11.49
C CYS A 11 -26.76 -10.45 -12.51
N GLU A 12 -27.09 -10.22 -13.78
CA GLU A 12 -26.10 -9.90 -14.82
C GLU A 12 -25.55 -8.47 -14.67
N ILE A 13 -26.43 -7.54 -14.28
CA ILE A 13 -26.07 -6.16 -13.96
C ILE A 13 -25.21 -6.11 -12.69
N GLU A 14 -25.61 -6.85 -11.66
CA GLU A 14 -24.90 -6.94 -10.38
C GLU A 14 -23.50 -7.54 -10.54
N ALA A 15 -23.38 -8.62 -11.29
CA ALA A 15 -22.09 -9.26 -11.49
C ALA A 15 -21.13 -8.41 -12.36
N LYS A 16 -21.65 -7.65 -13.35
CA LYS A 16 -20.87 -6.63 -14.06
C LYS A 16 -20.45 -5.48 -13.15
N PHE A 17 -21.35 -5.03 -12.27
CA PHE A 17 -21.05 -4.02 -11.27
C PHE A 17 -19.90 -4.49 -10.37
N ILE A 18 -19.95 -5.72 -9.85
CA ILE A 18 -18.90 -6.29 -8.99
C ILE A 18 -17.57 -6.43 -9.73
N GLN A 19 -17.56 -6.90 -10.98
CA GLN A 19 -16.33 -6.95 -11.77
C GLN A 19 -15.70 -5.57 -11.97
N ASN A 20 -16.51 -4.56 -12.33
CA ASN A 20 -16.04 -3.18 -12.48
C ASN A 20 -15.51 -2.62 -11.16
N ARG A 21 -16.16 -2.94 -10.04
CA ARG A 21 -15.72 -2.58 -8.70
C ARG A 21 -14.35 -3.17 -8.39
N ILE A 22 -14.15 -4.47 -8.59
CA ILE A 22 -12.87 -5.13 -8.33
C ILE A 22 -11.77 -4.55 -9.22
N HIS A 23 -12.05 -4.34 -10.50
CA HIS A 23 -11.08 -3.74 -11.42
C HIS A 23 -10.67 -2.32 -11.01
N THR A 24 -11.64 -1.51 -10.58
CA THR A 24 -11.37 -0.14 -10.09
C THR A 24 -10.51 -0.17 -8.82
N VAL A 25 -10.82 -1.08 -7.90
CA VAL A 25 -10.05 -1.23 -6.64
C VAL A 25 -8.63 -1.68 -6.93
N GLU A 26 -8.45 -2.71 -7.75
CA GLU A 26 -7.14 -3.22 -8.16
C GLU A 26 -6.28 -2.13 -8.80
N LYS A 27 -6.84 -1.39 -9.78
CA LYS A 27 -6.13 -0.31 -10.46
C LYS A 27 -5.66 0.76 -9.48
N ASN A 28 -6.57 1.27 -8.65
CA ASN A 28 -6.26 2.38 -7.76
C ASN A 28 -5.30 1.97 -6.63
N ILE A 29 -5.44 0.76 -6.08
CA ILE A 29 -4.53 0.28 -5.04
C ILE A 29 -3.15 -0.04 -5.61
N SER A 30 -3.07 -0.58 -6.83
CA SER A 30 -1.79 -0.78 -7.53
C SER A 30 -1.06 0.55 -7.74
N GLU A 31 -1.78 1.60 -8.15
CA GLU A 31 -1.22 2.95 -8.31
C GLU A 31 -0.73 3.51 -6.96
N LEU A 32 -1.55 3.41 -5.90
CA LEU A 32 -1.13 3.80 -4.55
C LEU A 32 0.12 3.04 -4.09
N CYS A 33 0.14 1.71 -4.28
CA CYS A 33 1.28 0.87 -3.93
C CYS A 33 2.57 1.34 -4.61
N ASN A 34 2.49 1.65 -5.91
CA ASN A 34 3.63 2.15 -6.68
C ASN A 34 4.11 3.52 -6.17
N VAL A 35 3.19 4.45 -5.88
CA VAL A 35 3.53 5.78 -5.35
C VAL A 35 4.17 5.68 -3.96
N PHE A 36 3.63 4.86 -3.06
CA PHE A 36 4.22 4.65 -1.74
C PHE A 36 5.58 3.94 -1.80
N ALA A 37 5.76 2.98 -2.71
CA ALA A 37 7.06 2.34 -2.92
C ALA A 37 8.12 3.31 -3.47
N GLN A 38 7.71 4.27 -4.31
CA GLN A 38 8.61 5.35 -4.75
C GLN A 38 8.92 6.32 -3.62
N TYR A 39 7.92 6.66 -2.81
CA TYR A 39 8.08 7.53 -1.64
C TYR A 39 9.10 6.94 -0.65
N SER A 40 8.93 5.68 -0.27
CA SER A 40 9.85 4.98 0.65
C SER A 40 11.29 4.99 0.13
N ARG A 41 11.50 4.65 -1.15
CA ARG A 41 12.82 4.72 -1.79
C ARG A 41 13.41 6.13 -1.79
N LYS A 42 12.59 7.17 -1.98
CA LYS A 42 13.07 8.56 -1.92
C LYS A 42 13.42 8.97 -0.48
N ALA A 43 12.67 8.51 0.52
CA ALA A 43 13.00 8.74 1.93
C ALA A 43 14.35 8.09 2.30
N ALA A 44 14.60 6.85 1.86
CA ALA A 44 15.89 6.18 2.03
C ALA A 44 17.04 6.96 1.37
N ARG A 45 16.83 7.53 0.17
CA ARG A 45 17.83 8.38 -0.50
C ARG A 45 18.14 9.68 0.24
N VAL A 46 17.16 10.27 0.91
CA VAL A 46 17.40 11.46 1.75
C VAL A 46 18.30 11.09 2.92
N ARG A 47 18.06 9.92 3.54
CA ARG A 47 18.94 9.35 4.58
C ARG A 47 20.35 9.09 4.05
N ASP A 48 20.51 8.53 2.85
CA ASP A 48 21.84 8.35 2.22
C ASP A 48 22.61 9.66 2.09
N LYS A 49 21.93 10.75 1.73
CA LYS A 49 22.55 12.08 1.66
C LYS A 49 22.82 12.69 3.03
N GLY A 50 22.01 12.38 4.04
CA GLY A 50 22.32 12.70 5.44
C GLY A 50 23.63 12.10 5.90
N ASP A 51 23.88 10.82 5.60
CA ASP A 51 25.15 10.13 5.92
C ASP A 51 26.35 10.78 5.23
N GLU A 52 26.22 11.14 3.95
CA GLU A 52 27.30 11.80 3.21
C GLU A 52 27.67 13.17 3.83
N ILE A 53 26.66 13.92 4.29
CA ILE A 53 26.86 15.20 4.99
C ILE A 53 27.54 14.93 6.34
N ALA A 54 27.05 13.99 7.14
CA ALA A 54 27.62 13.65 8.44
C ALA A 54 29.10 13.25 8.31
N LYS A 55 29.42 12.40 7.33
CA LYS A 55 30.79 11.98 7.05
C LYS A 55 31.69 13.15 6.66
N THR A 56 31.21 14.04 5.80
CA THR A 56 31.99 15.19 5.33
C THR A 56 32.22 16.20 6.46
N ALA A 57 31.21 16.44 7.30
CA ALA A 57 31.33 17.29 8.48
C ALA A 57 32.34 16.73 9.48
N LEU A 58 32.29 15.42 9.75
CA LEU A 58 33.25 14.75 10.63
C LEU A 58 34.68 14.81 10.07
N THR A 59 34.87 14.56 8.78
CA THR A 59 36.19 14.70 8.16
C THR A 59 36.72 16.14 8.27
N TYR A 60 35.86 17.15 8.11
CA TYR A 60 36.30 18.52 8.31
C TYR A 60 36.69 18.76 9.78
N ALA A 61 35.85 18.33 10.73
CA ALA A 61 36.15 18.46 12.15
C ALA A 61 37.52 17.86 12.54
N GLU A 62 37.83 16.66 12.05
CA GLU A 62 39.10 15.96 12.30
C GLU A 62 40.32 16.70 11.71
N THR A 63 40.13 17.46 10.62
CA THR A 63 41.19 18.23 9.96
C THR A 63 41.31 19.67 10.45
N GLU A 64 40.30 20.17 11.18
CA GLU A 64 40.26 21.53 11.72
C GLU A 64 41.08 21.59 13.02
N THR A 65 42.32 22.06 12.90
CA THR A 65 43.27 22.15 14.03
C THR A 65 43.37 23.55 14.63
N VAL A 66 42.71 24.53 14.03
CA VAL A 66 42.78 25.94 14.46
C VAL A 66 41.51 26.32 15.22
N ASN A 67 40.35 26.12 14.59
CA ASN A 67 39.07 26.55 15.13
C ASN A 67 38.44 25.42 15.95
N GLN A 68 38.87 25.29 17.21
CA GLN A 68 38.46 24.16 18.06
C GLN A 68 36.95 24.17 18.35
N SER A 69 36.33 25.35 18.49
CA SER A 69 34.89 25.42 18.75
C SER A 69 34.08 24.99 17.52
N LEU A 70 34.52 25.37 16.32
CA LEU A 70 33.99 24.88 15.04
C LEU A 70 34.15 23.36 14.91
N SER A 71 35.36 22.84 15.17
CA SER A 71 35.65 21.40 15.09
C SER A 71 34.68 20.60 15.97
N ASN A 72 34.55 20.94 17.25
CA ASN A 72 33.65 20.27 18.18
C ASN A 72 32.17 20.34 17.75
N ALA A 73 31.74 21.49 17.20
CA ALA A 73 30.37 21.66 16.72
C ALA A 73 30.09 20.81 15.47
N LEU A 74 31.07 20.66 14.56
CA LEU A 74 30.97 19.80 13.39
C LEU A 74 30.90 18.32 13.76
N GLU A 75 31.66 17.87 14.77
CA GLU A 75 31.53 16.51 15.32
C GLU A 75 30.11 16.27 15.87
N SER A 76 29.63 17.17 16.71
CA SER A 76 28.29 17.08 17.33
C SER A 76 27.16 17.11 16.28
N PHE A 77 27.33 17.91 15.23
CA PHE A 77 26.42 17.98 14.09
C PHE A 77 26.41 16.67 13.29
N ALA A 78 27.58 16.09 13.01
CA ALA A 78 27.71 14.81 12.33
C ALA A 78 27.02 13.69 13.12
N GLU A 79 27.27 13.60 14.44
CA GLU A 79 26.60 12.63 15.32
C GLU A 79 25.07 12.78 15.28
N SER A 80 24.58 14.02 15.29
CA SER A 80 23.14 14.30 15.23
C SER A 80 22.53 13.84 13.90
N LEU A 81 23.22 14.06 12.77
CA LEU A 81 22.75 13.56 11.47
C LEU A 81 22.83 12.04 11.35
N SER A 82 23.86 11.40 11.91
CA SER A 82 23.94 9.94 11.95
C SER A 82 22.78 9.35 12.76
N ALA A 83 22.48 9.92 13.94
CA ALA A 83 21.33 9.51 14.74
C ALA A 83 20.01 9.70 13.98
N LEU A 84 19.85 10.82 13.26
CA LEU A 84 18.67 11.06 12.41
C LEU A 84 18.59 10.03 11.26
N GLY A 85 19.73 9.62 10.72
CA GLY A 85 19.86 8.57 9.71
C GLY A 85 19.26 7.24 10.18
N ASP A 86 19.54 6.82 11.41
CA ASP A 86 18.97 5.59 12.00
C ASP A 86 17.43 5.64 12.06
N TYR A 87 16.86 6.76 12.48
CA TYR A 87 15.41 6.96 12.46
C TYR A 87 14.85 7.03 11.02
N GLY A 88 15.63 7.57 10.08
CA GLY A 88 15.29 7.63 8.66
C GLY A 88 15.23 6.24 8.01
N ASP A 89 16.17 5.36 8.36
CA ASP A 89 16.17 3.96 7.92
C ASP A 89 14.98 3.20 8.51
N ALA A 90 14.76 3.32 9.83
CA ALA A 90 13.60 2.71 10.50
C ALA A 90 12.26 3.19 9.91
N ARG A 91 12.16 4.48 9.55
CA ARG A 91 11.00 5.04 8.84
C ARG A 91 10.79 4.35 7.50
N ALA A 92 11.82 4.27 6.65
CA ALA A 92 11.70 3.68 5.32
C ALA A 92 11.28 2.20 5.40
N GLN A 93 11.95 1.42 6.26
CA GLN A 93 11.62 0.01 6.49
C GLN A 93 10.18 -0.19 6.99
N THR A 94 9.73 0.68 7.91
CA THR A 94 8.37 0.59 8.45
C THR A 94 7.33 0.96 7.41
N ILE A 95 7.59 1.94 6.55
CA ILE A 95 6.71 2.28 5.41
C ILE A 95 6.62 1.09 4.45
N ASP A 96 7.75 0.48 4.10
CA ASP A 96 7.74 -0.70 3.21
C ASP A 96 6.94 -1.85 3.82
N ALA A 97 7.11 -2.13 5.12
CA ALA A 97 6.46 -3.23 5.80
C ALA A 97 4.95 -2.99 6.05
N LYS A 98 4.55 -1.80 6.52
CA LYS A 98 3.17 -1.52 6.95
C LYS A 98 2.30 -0.89 5.86
N VAL A 99 2.91 -0.33 4.81
CA VAL A 99 2.19 0.37 3.75
C VAL A 99 2.35 -0.37 2.43
N VAL A 100 3.58 -0.48 1.92
CA VAL A 100 3.82 -1.04 0.57
C VAL A 100 3.47 -2.53 0.52
N SER A 101 3.92 -3.31 1.50
CA SER A 101 3.62 -4.74 1.60
C SER A 101 2.13 -5.01 1.81
N GLU A 102 1.41 -4.18 2.55
CA GLU A 102 -0.02 -4.35 2.76
C GLU A 102 -0.83 -3.99 1.50
N LEU A 103 -0.45 -2.93 0.78
CA LEU A 103 -1.08 -2.56 -0.50
C LEU A 103 -0.81 -3.62 -1.59
N SER A 104 0.38 -4.21 -1.62
CA SER A 104 0.74 -5.20 -2.65
C SER A 104 -0.11 -6.48 -2.57
N LYS A 105 -0.59 -6.85 -1.37
CA LYS A 105 -1.51 -7.99 -1.18
C LYS A 105 -2.80 -7.86 -1.99
N TYR A 106 -3.21 -6.65 -2.35
CA TYR A 106 -4.43 -6.43 -3.13
C TYR A 106 -4.37 -7.00 -4.54
N GLU A 107 -3.18 -7.25 -5.10
CA GLU A 107 -3.05 -7.99 -6.36
C GLU A 107 -3.67 -9.40 -6.23
N GLN A 108 -3.23 -10.16 -5.22
CA GLN A 108 -3.72 -11.51 -4.99
C GLN A 108 -5.18 -11.52 -4.49
N ILE A 109 -5.56 -10.57 -3.62
CA ILE A 109 -6.95 -10.45 -3.14
C ILE A 109 -7.88 -10.20 -4.34
N CYS A 110 -7.56 -9.24 -5.21
CA CYS A 110 -8.40 -8.94 -6.37
C CYS A 110 -8.45 -10.12 -7.35
N LYS A 111 -7.34 -10.82 -7.54
CA LYS A 111 -7.30 -12.05 -8.35
C LYS A 111 -8.26 -13.12 -7.81
N ASN A 112 -8.19 -13.42 -6.51
CA ASN A 112 -9.05 -14.42 -5.87
C ASN A 112 -10.53 -14.06 -6.02
N VAL A 113 -10.91 -12.81 -5.72
CA VAL A 113 -12.31 -12.39 -5.85
C VAL A 113 -12.78 -12.43 -7.31
N LYS A 114 -11.93 -12.09 -8.28
CA LYS A 114 -12.26 -12.25 -9.71
C LYS A 114 -12.51 -13.71 -10.09
N GLU A 115 -11.70 -14.65 -9.59
CA GLU A 115 -11.87 -16.08 -9.83
C GLU A 115 -13.19 -16.59 -9.24
N GLU A 116 -13.51 -16.20 -8.01
CA GLU A 116 -14.80 -16.54 -7.38
C GLU A 116 -15.99 -16.01 -8.18
N VAL A 117 -15.90 -14.77 -8.67
CA VAL A 117 -16.93 -14.17 -9.53
C VAL A 117 -17.08 -14.96 -10.84
N LYS A 118 -15.97 -15.38 -11.47
CA LYS A 118 -15.98 -16.23 -12.68
C LYS A 118 -16.64 -17.58 -12.45
N GLU A 119 -16.43 -18.23 -11.30
CA GLU A 119 -17.09 -19.48 -10.97
C GLU A 119 -18.62 -19.34 -10.90
N ILE A 120 -19.09 -18.24 -10.32
CA ILE A 120 -20.52 -17.94 -10.22
C ILE A 120 -21.14 -17.75 -11.61
N TYR A 121 -20.41 -17.12 -12.54
CA TYR A 121 -20.81 -17.07 -13.95
C TYR A 121 -20.84 -18.44 -14.62
N ALA A 122 -19.86 -19.31 -14.35
CA ALA A 122 -19.84 -20.65 -14.92
C ALA A 122 -21.06 -21.50 -14.48
N ILE A 123 -21.51 -21.34 -13.23
CA ILE A 123 -22.73 -21.99 -12.71
C ILE A 123 -23.97 -21.46 -13.44
N ARG A 124 -24.04 -20.14 -13.66
CA ARG A 124 -25.13 -19.52 -14.42
C ARG A 124 -25.18 -20.00 -15.86
N ASP A 125 -24.05 -20.04 -16.57
CA ASP A 125 -24.00 -20.49 -17.96
C ASP A 125 -24.46 -21.94 -18.14
N ARG A 126 -24.21 -22.79 -17.13
CA ARG A 126 -24.75 -24.16 -17.08
C ARG A 126 -26.28 -24.16 -16.95
N GLU A 127 -26.86 -23.29 -16.12
CA GLU A 127 -28.32 -23.12 -16.03
C GLU A 127 -28.91 -22.66 -17.37
N LEU A 128 -28.29 -21.67 -18.01
CA LEU A 128 -28.72 -21.18 -19.33
C LEU A 128 -28.73 -22.31 -20.37
N THR A 129 -27.68 -23.14 -20.36
CA THR A 129 -27.53 -24.26 -21.28
C THR A 129 -28.58 -25.34 -21.05
N ARG A 130 -28.84 -25.71 -19.78
CA ARG A 130 -29.90 -26.67 -19.42
C ARG A 130 -31.29 -26.18 -19.80
N ARG A 131 -31.55 -24.88 -19.64
CA ARG A 131 -32.84 -24.28 -20.06
C ARG A 131 -33.03 -24.36 -21.57
N ARG A 132 -32.02 -23.94 -22.35
CA ARG A 132 -32.04 -24.05 -23.82
C ARG A 132 -32.23 -25.50 -24.28
N GLN A 133 -31.64 -26.47 -23.57
CA GLN A 133 -31.82 -27.89 -23.87
C GLN A 133 -33.26 -28.34 -23.61
N LEU A 134 -33.87 -27.95 -22.48
CA LEU A 134 -35.27 -28.25 -22.19
C LEU A 134 -36.21 -27.68 -23.25
N ASP A 135 -36.01 -26.43 -23.65
CA ASP A 135 -36.83 -25.77 -24.69
C ASP A 135 -36.75 -26.53 -26.02
N ARG A 136 -35.55 -26.95 -26.44
CA ARG A 136 -35.34 -27.77 -27.65
C ARG A 136 -36.03 -29.14 -27.58
N ILE A 137 -36.01 -29.82 -26.42
CA ILE A 137 -36.66 -31.13 -26.26
C ILE A 137 -38.19 -30.96 -26.36
N ARG A 138 -38.74 -29.91 -25.74
CA ARG A 138 -40.18 -29.60 -25.81
C ARG A 138 -40.65 -29.29 -27.23
N GLU A 139 -39.86 -28.53 -28.00
CA GLU A 139 -40.18 -28.20 -29.38
C GLU A 139 -40.08 -29.41 -30.33
N ARG A 140 -39.02 -30.22 -30.21
CA ARG A 140 -38.74 -31.30 -31.16
C ARG A 140 -39.48 -32.61 -30.85
N ASN A 141 -39.67 -32.94 -29.58
CA ASN A 141 -40.20 -34.23 -29.15
C ASN A 141 -41.29 -34.09 -28.06
N PRO A 142 -42.42 -33.41 -28.33
CA PRO A 142 -43.44 -33.12 -27.31
C PRO A 142 -44.13 -34.36 -26.71
N ARG A 143 -44.03 -35.53 -27.37
CA ARG A 143 -44.60 -36.79 -26.89
C ARG A 143 -43.69 -37.56 -25.92
N GLN A 144 -42.40 -37.22 -25.83
CA GLN A 144 -41.44 -37.89 -24.93
C GLN A 144 -41.49 -37.30 -23.52
N ARG A 145 -42.62 -37.52 -22.82
CA ARG A 145 -42.88 -36.96 -21.49
C ARG A 145 -41.78 -37.27 -20.46
N GLN A 146 -41.24 -38.50 -20.47
CA GLN A 146 -40.22 -38.90 -19.50
C GLN A 146 -38.90 -38.12 -19.66
N GLN A 147 -38.48 -37.82 -20.90
CA GLN A 147 -37.29 -37.01 -21.15
C GLN A 147 -37.49 -35.55 -20.76
N ILE A 148 -38.70 -35.01 -20.97
CA ILE A 148 -39.05 -33.64 -20.55
C ILE A 148 -39.00 -33.52 -19.03
N ILE A 149 -39.59 -34.48 -18.29
CA ILE A 149 -39.60 -34.49 -16.82
C ILE A 149 -38.17 -34.56 -16.25
N GLN A 150 -37.29 -35.35 -16.87
CA GLN A 150 -35.89 -35.43 -16.46
C GLN A 150 -35.16 -34.10 -16.67
N ALA A 151 -35.30 -33.49 -17.85
CA ALA A 151 -34.69 -32.20 -18.15
C ALA A 151 -35.25 -31.05 -17.28
N GLU A 152 -36.53 -31.09 -16.92
CA GLU A 152 -37.14 -30.17 -15.95
C GLU A 152 -36.52 -30.31 -14.56
N THR A 153 -36.32 -31.55 -14.10
CA THR A 153 -35.68 -31.83 -12.81
C THR A 153 -34.24 -31.29 -12.78
N ASP A 154 -33.47 -31.50 -13.84
CA ASP A 154 -32.10 -31.03 -13.95
C ASP A 154 -31.99 -29.49 -14.05
N LEU A 155 -32.99 -28.84 -14.66
CA LEU A 155 -33.12 -27.38 -14.68
C LEU A 155 -33.47 -26.82 -13.30
N VAL A 156 -34.38 -27.47 -12.56
CA VAL A 156 -34.73 -27.05 -11.18
C VAL A 156 -33.50 -27.10 -10.28
N LYS A 157 -32.70 -28.18 -10.36
CA LYS A 157 -31.44 -28.30 -9.62
C LYS A 157 -30.45 -27.17 -9.97
N ALA A 158 -30.24 -26.91 -11.26
CA ALA A 158 -29.36 -25.82 -11.70
C ALA A 158 -29.86 -24.43 -11.27
N THR A 159 -31.18 -24.22 -11.29
CA THR A 159 -31.78 -22.96 -10.83
C THR A 159 -31.55 -22.76 -9.33
N ALA A 160 -31.66 -23.82 -8.52
CA ALA A 160 -31.37 -23.77 -7.09
C ALA A 160 -29.88 -23.48 -6.82
N GLU A 161 -28.97 -24.09 -7.58
CA GLU A 161 -27.52 -23.81 -7.51
C GLU A 161 -27.20 -22.34 -7.83
N VAL A 162 -27.86 -21.75 -8.84
CA VAL A 162 -27.71 -20.33 -9.19
C VAL A 162 -28.22 -19.43 -8.06
N SER A 163 -29.38 -19.70 -7.47
CA SER A 163 -29.89 -18.91 -6.35
C SER A 163 -28.92 -18.93 -5.16
N LYS A 164 -28.32 -20.08 -4.86
CA LYS A 164 -27.31 -20.22 -3.80
C LYS A 164 -26.03 -19.44 -4.14
N SER A 165 -25.57 -19.49 -5.39
CA SER A 165 -24.34 -18.80 -5.80
C SER A 165 -24.48 -17.27 -5.80
N ILE A 166 -25.67 -16.74 -6.12
CA ILE A 166 -25.97 -15.30 -6.02
C ILE A 166 -25.91 -14.82 -4.56
N HIS A 167 -26.53 -15.54 -3.64
CA HIS A 167 -26.47 -15.15 -2.22
C HIS A 167 -25.03 -15.15 -1.68
N ASN A 168 -24.24 -16.16 -2.06
CA ASN A 168 -22.81 -16.20 -1.74
C ASN A 168 -22.04 -15.01 -2.36
N LEU A 169 -22.44 -14.52 -3.54
CA LEU A 169 -21.81 -13.38 -4.19
C LEU A 169 -22.02 -12.08 -3.40
N GLU A 170 -23.24 -11.85 -2.89
CA GLU A 170 -23.58 -10.67 -2.07
C GLU A 170 -22.73 -10.63 -0.80
N GLU A 171 -22.62 -11.76 -0.09
CA GLU A 171 -21.82 -11.87 1.13
C GLU A 171 -20.33 -11.64 0.84
N LYS A 172 -19.80 -12.28 -0.21
CA LYS A 172 -18.39 -12.14 -0.61
C LYS A 172 -18.05 -10.71 -1.03
N THR A 173 -18.95 -10.05 -1.78
CA THR A 173 -18.77 -8.65 -2.20
C THR A 173 -18.79 -7.72 -1.00
N THR A 174 -19.73 -7.93 -0.08
CA THR A 174 -19.81 -7.15 1.16
C THR A 174 -18.55 -7.32 2.01
N ARG A 175 -18.03 -8.55 2.12
CA ARG A 175 -16.78 -8.84 2.81
C ARG A 175 -15.58 -8.15 2.15
N PHE A 176 -15.48 -8.22 0.82
CA PHE A 176 -14.42 -7.55 0.07
C PHE A 176 -14.44 -6.03 0.27
N GLU A 177 -15.61 -5.40 0.18
CA GLU A 177 -15.75 -3.95 0.40
C GLU A 177 -15.43 -3.57 1.85
N LYS A 178 -15.87 -4.36 2.83
CA LYS A 178 -15.56 -4.14 4.26
C LYS A 178 -14.07 -4.26 4.53
N GLN A 179 -13.42 -5.31 4.01
CA GLN A 179 -11.99 -5.52 4.11
C GLN A 179 -11.23 -4.33 3.50
N LYS A 180 -11.58 -3.94 2.28
CA LYS A 180 -10.99 -2.79 1.59
C LYS A 180 -11.07 -1.50 2.40
N LEU A 181 -12.24 -1.17 2.95
CA LEU A 181 -12.41 0.04 3.76
C LEU A 181 -11.54 0.00 5.03
N HIS A 182 -11.52 -1.15 5.72
CA HIS A 182 -10.73 -1.33 6.93
C HIS A 182 -9.22 -1.22 6.64
N ASP A 183 -8.75 -1.93 5.63
CA ASP A 183 -7.32 -2.01 5.32
C ASP A 183 -6.79 -0.68 4.83
N ILE A 184 -7.49 0.01 3.92
CA ILE A 184 -7.08 1.36 3.46
C ILE A 184 -7.00 2.31 4.65
N LYS A 185 -8.00 2.31 5.53
CA LYS A 185 -7.99 3.15 6.73
C LYS A 185 -6.76 2.85 7.60
N LYS A 186 -6.51 1.57 7.87
CA LYS A 186 -5.38 1.13 8.69
C LYS A 186 -4.04 1.53 8.07
N ILE A 187 -3.83 1.22 6.79
CA ILE A 187 -2.60 1.51 6.04
C ILE A 187 -2.29 3.01 6.08
N LEU A 188 -3.29 3.87 5.83
CA LEU A 188 -3.10 5.31 5.86
C LEU A 188 -2.80 5.83 7.27
N LEU A 189 -3.45 5.28 8.30
CA LEU A 189 -3.16 5.64 9.69
C LEU A 189 -1.76 5.18 10.11
N ASP A 190 -1.32 3.98 9.67
CA ASP A 190 0.02 3.48 9.91
C ASP A 190 1.07 4.40 9.26
N PHE A 191 0.86 4.80 8.00
CA PHE A 191 1.72 5.77 7.32
C PHE A 191 1.82 7.10 8.09
N ILE A 192 0.68 7.70 8.43
CA ILE A 192 0.64 8.97 9.17
C ILE A 192 1.35 8.85 10.52
N SER A 193 1.15 7.74 11.24
CA SER A 193 1.77 7.52 12.55
C SER A 193 3.30 7.40 12.44
N VAL A 194 3.80 6.73 11.40
CA VAL A 194 5.24 6.61 11.12
C VAL A 194 5.85 7.99 10.81
N GLU A 195 5.20 8.77 9.94
CA GLU A 195 5.65 10.12 9.60
C GLU A 195 5.65 11.06 10.81
N ILE A 196 4.58 11.05 11.62
CA ILE A 196 4.51 11.83 12.86
C ILE A 196 5.67 11.46 13.78
N GLY A 197 5.91 10.16 13.99
CA GLY A 197 6.99 9.67 14.86
C GLY A 197 8.36 10.12 14.38
N TYR A 198 8.64 9.96 13.09
CA TYR A 198 9.90 10.41 12.49
C TYR A 198 10.08 11.92 12.60
N HIS A 199 9.07 12.71 12.24
CA HIS A 199 9.16 14.16 12.25
C HIS A 199 9.28 14.74 13.67
N ALA A 200 8.61 14.15 14.66
CA ALA A 200 8.78 14.52 16.06
C ALA A 200 10.23 14.29 16.52
N LYS A 201 10.81 13.14 16.15
CA LYS A 201 12.20 12.84 16.50
C LYS A 201 13.21 13.72 15.74
N ALA A 202 12.93 14.00 14.48
CA ALA A 202 13.73 14.92 13.66
C ALA A 202 13.75 16.32 14.28
N LEU A 203 12.60 16.83 14.74
CA LEU A 203 12.52 18.12 15.43
C LEU A 203 13.39 18.15 16.69
N GLU A 204 13.31 17.11 17.51
CA GLU A 204 14.13 16.98 18.73
C GLU A 204 15.63 17.01 18.41
N ILE A 205 16.07 16.17 17.45
CA ILE A 205 17.48 16.06 17.05
C ILE A 205 17.98 17.36 16.43
N PHE A 206 17.22 17.97 15.51
CA PHE A 206 17.62 19.23 14.89
C PHE A 206 17.64 20.39 15.88
N THR A 207 16.79 20.39 16.91
CA THR A 207 16.85 21.40 17.97
C THR A 207 18.14 21.28 18.78
N LYS A 208 18.59 20.04 19.09
CA LYS A 208 19.91 19.82 19.71
C LYS A 208 21.03 20.28 18.79
N ALA A 209 21.04 19.80 17.54
CA ALA A 209 22.08 20.14 16.57
C ALA A 209 22.17 21.66 16.33
N TYR A 210 21.04 22.36 16.32
CA TYR A 210 21.00 23.82 16.24
C TYR A 210 21.73 24.46 17.41
N ASN A 211 21.46 24.02 18.65
CA ASN A 211 22.12 24.59 19.83
C ASN A 211 23.63 24.30 19.82
N ASP A 212 24.04 23.09 19.42
CA ASP A 212 25.44 22.69 19.33
C ASP A 212 26.19 23.57 18.31
N VAL A 213 25.62 23.78 17.12
CA VAL A 213 26.18 24.67 16.09
C VAL A 213 26.14 26.14 16.51
N ASN A 214 25.07 26.60 17.17
CA ASN A 214 24.96 27.97 17.66
C ASN A 214 25.92 28.26 18.83
N SER A 215 26.58 27.24 19.39
CA SER A 215 27.59 27.38 20.43
C SER A 215 29.01 27.64 19.90
N ILE A 216 29.21 27.64 18.58
CA ILE A 216 30.47 28.04 17.95
C ILE A 216 30.86 29.43 18.44
N ASN A 217 32.06 29.55 18.99
CA ASN A 217 32.61 30.79 19.51
C ASN A 217 33.60 31.37 18.50
N GLU A 218 33.06 32.18 17.58
CA GLU A 218 33.83 32.83 16.52
C GLU A 218 34.96 33.71 17.06
N GLU A 219 34.73 34.44 18.16
CA GLU A 219 35.76 35.31 18.76
C GLU A 219 36.96 34.50 19.25
N ARG A 220 36.70 33.43 20.01
CA ARG A 220 37.75 32.54 20.53
C ARG A 220 38.50 31.84 19.41
N ASP A 221 37.78 31.32 18.42
CA ASP A 221 38.39 30.63 17.29
C ASP A 221 39.28 31.58 16.45
N LEU A 222 38.92 32.86 16.33
CA LEU A 222 39.75 33.90 15.71
C LEU A 222 40.97 34.27 16.56
N GLU A 223 40.83 34.32 17.88
CA GLU A 223 41.96 34.52 18.80
C GLU A 223 42.98 33.38 18.66
N ASP A 224 42.53 32.13 18.62
CA ASP A 224 43.37 30.94 18.42
C ASP A 224 44.11 31.01 17.08
N PHE A 225 43.41 31.40 16.00
CA PHE A 225 44.01 31.63 14.69
C PHE A 225 45.10 32.71 14.72
N HIS A 226 44.82 33.87 15.34
CA HIS A 226 45.78 34.96 15.45
C HIS A 226 47.01 34.57 16.29
N HIS A 227 46.81 33.81 17.36
CA HIS A 227 47.88 33.30 18.20
C HIS A 227 48.82 32.38 17.41
N ILE A 228 48.27 31.37 16.72
CA ILE A 228 49.05 30.45 15.88
C ILE A 228 49.78 31.21 14.78
N ARG A 229 49.12 32.15 14.11
CA ARG A 229 49.75 32.98 13.06
C ARG A 229 50.91 33.82 13.60
N GLY A 230 50.76 34.36 14.81
CA GLY A 230 51.81 35.14 15.48
C GLY A 230 53.05 34.30 15.79
N GLN A 231 52.87 33.06 16.26
CA GLN A 231 53.97 32.11 16.53
C GLN A 231 54.75 31.71 15.27
N LEU A 232 54.11 31.70 14.09
CA LEU A 232 54.79 31.40 12.83
C LEU A 232 55.65 32.56 12.30
N GLN A 233 55.48 33.77 12.82
CA GLN A 233 56.19 34.98 12.41
C GLN A 233 57.37 35.34 13.33
N SER A 234 57.49 34.67 14.47
CA SER A 234 58.57 34.80 15.46
C SER A 234 59.64 33.74 15.28
#